data_AF-A0A6I9VNV6-F1
#
_entry.id   AF-A0A6I9VNV6-F1
#
_cell.length_a   1.000
_cell.length_b   1.000
_cell.length_c   1.000
_cell.angle_alpha   90.00
_cell.angle_beta   90.00
_cell.angle_gamma   90.00
#
_symmetry.space_group_name_H-M   'P 1'
#
loop_
_entity.id
_entity.type
_entity.pdbx_description
1 polymer ?
#
loop_
_entity_poly.entity_id
_entity_poly.type
_entity_poly.pdbx_seq_one_letter_code
_entity_poly.pdbx_strand_id
1 'polypeptide(L)'
;MKFSINMCSRNIKISVVLFLVLIPLITALPHNNHNLSKRSNFFDLECKGIFNKTMFFRLDRICEDCYQLFRETSIHRLCKQNCFTHETFGECLKVLMIPEEEVSQLQYFVKVINGSPMPFAFTNMQ
;
A
#
# COMPACT_ATOMS: atom_id res chain seq x y z
N MET A 1 6.09 -30.95 -14.02
CA MET A 1 5.75 -30.51 -15.40
C MET A 1 7.05 -30.44 -16.19
N LYS A 2 7.34 -31.47 -17.02
CA LYS A 2 8.56 -31.57 -17.83
C LYS A 2 8.27 -30.95 -19.20
N PHE A 3 8.84 -29.78 -19.50
CA PHE A 3 8.77 -29.21 -20.84
C PHE A 3 9.79 -29.94 -21.73
N SER A 4 9.33 -30.98 -22.41
CA SER A 4 10.10 -31.65 -23.47
C SER A 4 9.84 -30.93 -24.78
N ILE A 5 10.68 -29.96 -25.11
CA ILE A 5 10.63 -29.26 -26.40
C ILE A 5 11.37 -30.14 -27.41
N ASN A 6 10.64 -31.02 -28.09
CA ASN A 6 11.15 -31.79 -29.22
C ASN A 6 11.21 -30.86 -30.44
N MET A 7 12.40 -30.62 -30.97
CA MET A 7 12.62 -29.48 -31.85
C MET A 7 13.71 -29.87 -32.85
N CYS A 8 13.25 -30.46 -33.96
CA CYS A 8 14.11 -30.96 -35.03
C CYS A 8 14.53 -29.85 -36.01
N SER A 9 15.79 -29.94 -36.43
CA SER A 9 16.36 -29.50 -37.71
C SER A 9 16.47 -27.99 -38.01
N ARG A 10 17.71 -27.49 -37.88
CA ARG A 10 18.34 -26.28 -38.48
C ARG A 10 17.70 -24.89 -38.29
N ASN A 11 16.39 -24.71 -38.41
CA ASN A 11 15.72 -23.43 -38.18
C ASN A 11 15.70 -23.02 -36.70
N ILE A 12 15.95 -23.97 -35.80
CA ILE A 12 16.00 -23.72 -34.37
C ILE A 12 17.21 -22.90 -33.92
N LYS A 13 18.36 -23.06 -34.59
CA LYS A 13 19.56 -22.29 -34.24
C LYS A 13 19.36 -20.80 -34.52
N ILE A 14 18.67 -20.48 -35.62
CA ILE A 14 18.33 -19.10 -35.99
C ILE A 14 17.33 -18.53 -34.98
N SER A 15 16.32 -19.31 -34.58
CA SER A 15 15.35 -18.91 -33.55
C SER A 15 16.02 -18.67 -32.19
N VAL A 16 16.91 -19.57 -31.75
CA VAL A 16 17.63 -19.43 -30.47
C VAL A 16 18.57 -18.21 -30.48
N VAL A 17 19.26 -17.95 -31.59
CA VAL A 17 20.12 -16.76 -31.73
C VAL A 17 19.28 -15.48 -31.68
N LEU A 18 18.11 -15.45 -32.34
CA LEU A 18 17.21 -14.31 -32.29
C LEU A 18 16.70 -14.04 -30.87
N PHE A 19 16.35 -15.09 -30.12
CA PHE A 19 15.98 -14.97 -28.71
C PHE A 19 17.16 -14.49 -27.84
N LEU A 20 18.37 -15.02 -28.02
CA LEU A 20 19.56 -14.60 -27.26
C LEU A 20 19.95 -13.13 -27.49
N VAL A 21 19.69 -12.58 -28.68
CA VAL A 21 19.97 -11.17 -29.01
C VAL A 21 18.84 -10.24 -28.54
N LEU A 22 17.59 -10.72 -28.43
CA LEU A 22 16.45 -9.93 -27.96
C LEU A 22 16.32 -9.86 -26.41
N ILE A 23 16.79 -10.87 -25.69
CA ILE A 23 16.78 -10.91 -24.22
C ILE A 23 17.49 -9.71 -23.55
N PRO A 24 18.67 -9.24 -24.01
CA PRO A 24 19.33 -8.08 -23.39
C PRO A 24 18.60 -6.74 -23.59
N LEU A 25 17.63 -6.66 -24.53
CA LEU A 25 16.82 -5.46 -24.71
C LEU A 25 15.70 -5.34 -23.66
N ILE A 26 15.20 -6.47 -23.15
CA ILE A 26 14.17 -6.49 -22.10
C ILE A 26 14.78 -6.15 -20.73
N THR A 27 16.05 -6.50 -20.49
CA THR A 27 16.76 -6.20 -19.23
C THR A 27 17.22 -4.74 -19.12
N ALA A 28 17.28 -4.00 -20.22
CA ALA A 28 17.63 -2.58 -20.24
C ALA A 28 16.42 -1.65 -20.02
N LEU A 29 15.19 -2.19 -19.96
CA LEU A 29 14.07 -1.40 -19.45
C LEU A 29 14.35 -1.14 -17.97
N PRO A 30 14.39 0.15 -17.53
CA PRO A 30 14.35 0.44 -16.11
C PRO A 30 13.04 -0.15 -15.59
N HIS A 31 13.14 -1.32 -14.96
CA HIS A 31 12.14 -1.74 -14.01
C HIS A 31 12.22 -0.69 -12.91
N ASN A 32 11.36 0.31 -13.02
CA ASN A 32 10.97 1.14 -11.91
C ASN A 32 10.32 0.19 -10.90
N ASN A 33 11.16 -0.55 -10.18
CA ASN A 33 10.88 -1.10 -8.88
C ASN A 33 10.73 0.10 -7.95
N HIS A 34 9.64 0.86 -8.15
CA HIS A 34 9.06 1.53 -7.03
C HIS A 34 8.80 0.42 -6.03
N ASN A 35 9.60 0.41 -4.96
CA ASN A 35 9.17 -0.02 -3.65
C ASN A 35 7.85 0.68 -3.34
N LEU A 36 6.75 0.20 -3.93
CA LEU A 36 5.43 0.33 -3.38
C LEU A 36 5.50 -0.60 -2.19
N SER A 37 5.95 -0.07 -1.06
CA SER A 37 5.54 -0.56 0.25
C SER A 37 4.03 -0.70 0.19
N LYS A 38 3.58 -1.91 -0.16
CA LYS A 38 2.27 -2.47 0.11
C LYS A 38 1.18 -1.40 0.19
N ARG A 39 0.88 -0.77 -0.95
CA ARG A 39 -0.31 0.07 -1.11
C ARG A 39 -1.50 -0.86 -0.89
N SER A 40 -1.97 -0.97 0.35
CA SER A 40 -3.19 -1.70 0.67
C SER A 40 -4.28 -1.08 -0.18
N ASN A 41 -4.81 -1.84 -1.14
CA ASN A 41 -5.84 -1.31 -2.02
C ASN A 41 -7.07 -1.01 -1.17
N PHE A 42 -7.78 0.06 -1.50
CA PHE A 42 -9.04 0.43 -0.83
C PHE A 42 -10.05 -0.73 -0.83
N PHE A 43 -10.06 -1.55 -1.88
CA PHE A 43 -10.88 -2.77 -1.95
C PHE A 43 -10.37 -3.89 -1.04
N ASP A 44 -9.06 -4.04 -0.84
CA ASP A 44 -8.49 -5.06 0.07
C ASP A 44 -8.83 -4.76 1.53
N LEU A 45 -9.10 -3.49 1.85
CA LEU A 45 -9.49 -3.05 3.19
C LEU A 45 -11.01 -3.10 3.42
N GLU A 46 -11.80 -3.47 2.40
CA GLU A 46 -13.26 -3.50 2.43
C GLU A 46 -13.91 -2.19 2.89
N CYS A 47 -13.30 -1.05 2.56
CA CYS A 47 -13.85 0.25 2.93
C CYS A 47 -15.20 0.49 2.25
N LYS A 48 -16.26 0.64 3.05
CA LYS A 48 -17.66 0.72 2.58
C LYS A 48 -18.09 2.14 2.18
N GLY A 49 -17.22 3.13 2.31
CA GLY A 49 -17.52 4.53 2.01
C GLY A 49 -17.08 4.96 0.61
N ILE A 50 -16.86 6.27 0.44
CA ILE A 50 -16.50 6.86 -0.85
C ILE A 50 -14.99 6.69 -1.08
N PHE A 51 -14.62 6.07 -2.20
CA PHE A 51 -13.21 5.98 -2.59
C PHE A 51 -12.68 7.34 -3.04
N ASN A 52 -12.05 8.06 -2.11
CA ASN A 52 -11.26 9.25 -2.42
C ASN A 52 -9.77 8.95 -2.24
N LYS A 53 -9.07 8.83 -3.38
CA LYS A 53 -7.63 8.51 -3.42
C LYS A 53 -6.79 9.49 -2.61
N THR A 54 -7.08 10.79 -2.66
CA THR A 54 -6.33 11.83 -1.95
C THR A 54 -6.47 11.70 -0.45
N MET A 55 -7.70 11.48 0.03
CA MET A 55 -7.96 11.29 1.46
C MET A 55 -7.30 10.01 1.98
N PHE A 56 -7.40 8.92 1.21
CA PHE A 56 -6.76 7.65 1.57
C PHE A 56 -5.24 7.79 1.71
N PHE A 57 -4.60 8.48 0.76
CA PHE A 57 -3.16 8.70 0.81
C PHE A 57 -2.70 9.55 1.99
N ARG A 58 -3.49 10.56 2.39
CA ARG A 58 -3.16 11.34 3.58
C ARG A 58 -3.16 10.47 4.83
N LEU A 59 -4.14 9.58 4.97
CA LEU A 59 -4.22 8.64 6.08
C LEU A 59 -3.10 7.59 6.04
N ASP A 60 -2.79 7.06 4.85
CA ASP A 60 -1.70 6.09 4.63
C ASP A 60 -0.33 6.69 5.00
N ARG A 61 -0.08 7.97 4.68
CA ARG A 61 1.14 8.68 5.08
C ARG A 61 1.33 8.71 6.60
N ILE A 62 0.27 8.95 7.37
CA ILE A 62 0.35 8.96 8.84
C ILE A 62 0.77 7.59 9.37
N CYS A 63 0.21 6.52 8.80
CA CYS A 63 0.60 5.16 9.16
C CYS A 63 2.07 4.86 8.80
N GLU A 64 2.56 5.40 7.69
CA GLU A 64 3.97 5.29 7.29
C GLU A 64 4.90 6.10 8.20
N ASP A 65 4.54 7.33 8.55
CA ASP A 65 5.33 8.18 9.46
C ASP A 65 5.39 7.57 10.87
N CYS A 66 4.28 7.01 11.34
CA CYS A 66 4.21 6.26 12.59
C CYS A 66 5.05 4.97 12.54
N TYR A 67 5.00 4.24 11.44
CA TYR A 67 5.85 3.08 11.21
C TYR A 67 7.34 3.43 11.24
N GLN A 68 7.75 4.57 10.68
CA GLN A 68 9.14 5.01 10.68
C GLN A 68 9.69 5.25 12.10
N LEU A 69 8.83 5.66 13.05
CA LEU A 69 9.20 5.85 14.45
C LEU A 69 9.42 4.52 15.19
N PHE A 70 8.46 3.60 15.12
CA PHE A 70 8.51 2.34 15.86
C PHE A 70 9.30 1.24 15.14
N ARG A 71 9.44 1.33 13.81
CA ARG A 71 10.06 0.33 12.93
C ARG A 71 9.44 -1.08 13.03
N GLU A 72 8.19 -1.17 13.48
CA GLU A 72 7.46 -2.42 13.64
C GLU A 72 6.42 -2.62 12.53
N THR A 73 6.53 -3.73 11.79
CA THR A 73 5.63 -4.01 10.66
C THR A 73 4.16 -4.21 11.07
N SER A 74 3.92 -4.58 12.33
CA SER A 74 2.59 -4.70 12.94
C SER A 74 1.87 -3.35 12.96
N ILE A 75 2.56 -2.27 13.34
CA ILE A 75 2.00 -0.91 13.45
C ILE A 75 1.43 -0.46 12.11
N HIS A 76 2.19 -0.62 11.03
CA HIS A 76 1.72 -0.21 9.71
C HIS A 76 0.47 -0.99 9.26
N ARG A 77 0.41 -2.30 9.56
CA ARG A 77 -0.75 -3.14 9.22
C ARG A 77 -1.97 -2.76 10.07
N LEU A 78 -1.78 -2.62 11.38
CA LEU A 78 -2.84 -2.31 12.35
C LEU A 78 -3.40 -0.91 12.12
N CYS A 79 -2.55 0.07 11.84
CA CYS A 79 -2.96 1.45 11.56
C CYS A 79 -3.95 1.55 10.40
N LYS A 80 -3.80 0.70 9.37
CA LYS A 80 -4.69 0.68 8.20
C LYS A 80 -5.87 -0.26 8.35
N GLN A 81 -5.84 -1.12 9.37
CA GLN A 81 -6.85 -2.15 9.57
C GLN A 81 -8.24 -1.54 9.74
N ASN A 82 -9.24 -2.21 9.19
CA ASN A 82 -10.64 -1.78 9.21
C ASN A 82 -10.80 -0.33 8.72
N CYS A 83 -10.09 0.06 7.66
CA CYS A 83 -10.17 1.41 7.08
C CYS A 83 -9.81 2.52 8.05
N PHE A 84 -8.65 2.38 8.71
CA PHE A 84 -8.13 3.33 9.70
C PHE A 84 -8.99 3.45 10.96
N THR A 85 -9.88 2.48 11.22
CA THR A 85 -10.73 2.46 12.42
C THR A 85 -10.13 1.64 13.58
N HIS A 86 -8.89 1.22 13.45
CA HIS A 86 -8.16 0.58 14.54
C HIS A 86 -7.61 1.64 15.52
N GLU A 87 -7.54 1.32 16.81
CA GLU A 87 -7.00 2.20 17.86
C GLU A 87 -5.57 2.68 17.57
N THR A 88 -4.76 1.85 16.89
CA THR A 88 -3.40 2.18 16.48
C THR A 88 -3.34 3.44 15.63
N PHE A 89 -4.37 3.74 14.82
CA PHE A 89 -4.41 4.98 14.07
C PHE A 89 -4.45 6.20 15.01
N GLY A 90 -5.24 6.14 16.09
CA GLY A 90 -5.30 7.18 17.11
C GLY A 90 -3.99 7.32 17.89
N GLU A 91 -3.36 6.21 18.27
CA GLU A 91 -2.04 6.24 18.91
C GLU A 91 -0.97 6.85 18.01
N CYS A 92 -1.03 6.57 16.70
CA CYS A 92 -0.12 7.19 15.74
C CYS A 92 -0.29 8.71 15.66
N LEU A 93 -1.52 9.24 15.69
CA LEU A 93 -1.74 10.70 15.71
C LEU A 93 -1.13 11.36 16.96
N LYS A 94 -1.22 10.70 18.12
CA LYS A 94 -0.62 11.20 19.36
C LYS A 94 0.90 11.23 19.29
N VAL A 95 1.51 10.12 18.90
CA VAL A 95 2.97 9.98 18.89
C VAL A 95 3.61 10.93 17.88
N LEU A 96 2.93 11.16 16.76
CA LEU A 96 3.33 12.14 15.75
C LEU A 96 3.01 13.59 16.16
N MET A 97 2.36 13.81 17.32
CA MET A 97 1.95 15.12 17.83
C MET A 97 1.16 15.94 16.80
N ILE A 98 0.22 15.28 16.11
CA ILE A 98 -0.63 15.94 15.11
C ILE A 98 -1.54 16.97 15.82
N PRO A 99 -1.60 18.23 15.34
CA PRO A 99 -2.41 19.27 15.97
C PRO A 99 -3.91 18.94 15.86
N GLU A 100 -4.69 19.32 16.87
CA GLU A 100 -6.12 18.98 16.99
C GLU A 100 -6.97 19.44 15.79
N GLU A 101 -6.62 20.58 15.20
CA GLU A 101 -7.23 21.09 13.97
C GLU A 101 -7.08 20.10 12.80
N GLU A 102 -5.89 19.50 12.66
CA GLU A 102 -5.61 18.51 11.62
C GLU A 102 -6.24 17.15 11.96
N VAL A 103 -6.23 16.76 13.24
CA VAL A 103 -6.94 15.54 13.71
C VAL A 103 -8.41 15.57 13.32
N SER A 104 -9.08 16.72 13.47
CA SER A 104 -10.47 16.90 13.08
C SER A 104 -10.70 16.71 11.57
N GLN A 105 -9.76 17.17 10.73
CA GLN A 105 -9.81 16.95 9.28
C GLN A 105 -9.59 15.47 8.92
N LEU A 106 -8.65 14.82 9.58
CA LEU A 106 -8.36 13.40 9.37
C LEU A 106 -9.54 12.51 9.78
N GLN A 107 -10.21 12.84 10.89
CA GLN A 107 -11.45 12.18 11.30
C GLN A 107 -12.53 12.27 10.22
N TYR A 108 -12.69 13.44 9.61
CA TYR A 108 -13.61 13.62 8.48
C TYR A 108 -13.24 12.72 7.30
N PHE A 109 -11.95 12.60 6.98
CA PHE A 109 -11.48 11.72 5.89
C PHE A 109 -11.80 10.25 6.16
N VAL A 110 -11.54 9.77 7.39
CA VAL A 110 -11.88 8.40 7.77
C VAL A 110 -13.39 8.17 7.68
N LYS A 111 -14.21 9.11 8.14
CA LYS A 111 -15.67 9.03 8.06
C LYS A 111 -16.16 8.92 6.61
N VAL A 112 -15.60 9.70 5.69
CA VAL A 112 -15.96 9.66 4.26
C VAL A 112 -15.58 8.32 3.62
N ILE A 113 -14.39 7.79 3.95
CA ILE A 113 -13.83 6.56 3.36
C ILE A 113 -14.47 5.30 3.94
N ASN A 114 -14.79 5.29 5.23
CA ASN A 114 -15.36 4.13 5.91
C ASN A 114 -16.89 4.08 5.81
N GLY A 115 -17.56 5.23 5.69
CA GLY A 115 -19.01 5.31 5.57
C GLY A 115 -19.78 5.07 6.88
N SER A 116 -19.08 4.79 7.99
CA SER A 116 -19.67 4.66 9.33
C SER A 116 -18.99 5.63 10.33
N PRO A 117 -19.66 6.00 11.43
CA PRO A 117 -19.01 6.71 12.53
C PRO A 117 -17.83 5.89 13.07
N MET A 118 -16.75 6.57 13.45
CA MET A 118 -15.57 5.95 14.05
C MET A 118 -15.95 5.26 15.37
N PRO A 119 -15.45 4.03 15.62
CA PRO A 119 -15.79 3.30 16.84
C PRO A 119 -15.07 3.84 18.09
N PHE A 120 -14.06 4.69 17.93
CA PHE A 120 -13.34 5.32 19.02
C PHE A 120 -13.45 6.84 18.92
N ALA A 121 -13.76 7.49 20.05
CA ALA A 121 -13.71 8.93 20.17
C ALA A 121 -12.27 9.35 20.49
N PHE A 122 -11.69 10.24 19.68
CA PHE A 122 -10.37 10.83 19.95
C PHE A 122 -10.36 11.72 21.21
N THR A 123 -11.52 11.95 21.83
CA THR A 123 -11.75 12.91 22.92
C THR A 123 -11.45 12.39 24.32
N ASN A 124 -10.94 11.16 24.48
CA ASN A 124 -10.50 10.62 25.78
C ASN A 124 -8.99 10.36 25.80
N MET A 125 -8.21 11.35 25.37
CA MET A 125 -6.75 11.23 25.26
C MET A 125 -6.07 12.49 25.80
N GLN A 126 -6.31 12.72 27.11
CA GLN A 126 -5.41 13.48 27.99
C GLN A 126 -4.37 12.54 28.60
#